data_AF-A0A1Y3B3W4-F1
#
_entry.id   AF-A0A1Y3B3W4-F1
#
_cell.length_a   1.000
_cell.length_b   1.000
_cell.length_c   1.000
_cell.angle_alpha   90.00
_cell.angle_beta   90.00
_cell.angle_gamma   90.00
#
_symmetry.space_group_name_H-M   'P 1'
#
loop_
_entity.id
_entity.type
_entity.pdbx_description
1 polymer ?
#
loop_
_entity_poly.entity_id
_entity_poly.type
_entity_poly.pdbx_seq_one_letter_code
_entity_poly.pdbx_strand_id
1 'polypeptide(L)' 'MKSDNDLPECEMNQICNKIDTYSTPWIQKSCRCPQAKSKCSLSLDPNDGYTIIEKNKQYKVIGFSLKKNLKKF' A
#
# COMPACT_ATOMS: atom_id res chain seq x y z
N MET A 1 13.28 -13.93 -12.15
CA MET A 1 12.83 -13.21 -10.93
C MET A 1 12.80 -11.72 -11.24
N LYS A 2 11.65 -11.06 -11.10
CA LYS A 2 11.56 -9.59 -11.24
C LYS A 2 12.10 -8.98 -9.95
N SER A 3 13.20 -8.24 -10.06
CA SER A 3 13.76 -7.50 -8.93
C SER A 3 12.88 -6.29 -8.65
N ASP A 4 12.91 -5.74 -7.43
CA ASP A 4 12.22 -4.48 -7.11
C ASP A 4 12.55 -3.35 -8.10
N ASN A 5 13.73 -3.42 -8.73
CA ASN A 5 14.19 -2.47 -9.74
C ASN A 5 13.45 -2.57 -11.08
N ASP A 6 12.79 -3.71 -11.37
CA ASP A 6 12.01 -3.92 -12.60
C ASP A 6 10.57 -3.36 -12.46
N LEU A 7 10.19 -2.89 -11.28
CA LEU A 7 8.86 -2.34 -11.04
C LEU A 7 8.79 -0.88 -11.53
N PRO A 8 7.65 -0.46 -12.10
CA PRO A 8 7.43 0.93 -12.49
C PRO A 8 7.43 1.83 -11.24
N GLU A 9 7.63 3.13 -11.44
CA GLU A 9 7.39 4.11 -10.37
C GLU A 9 5.89 4.19 -10.06
N CYS A 10 5.56 4.39 -8.78
CA CYS A 10 4.17 4.52 -8.37
C CYS A 10 3.60 5.90 -8.76
N GLU A 11 2.39 5.91 -9.30
CA GLU A 11 1.58 7.13 -9.40
C GLU A 11 0.89 7.45 -8.07
N MET A 12 0.45 8.70 -7.92
CA MET A 12 -0.24 9.14 -6.72
C MET A 12 -1.59 8.42 -6.55
N ASN A 13 -1.91 7.99 -5.32
CA ASN A 13 -3.10 7.19 -4.99
C ASN A 13 -3.12 5.78 -5.62
N GLN A 14 -1.99 5.28 -6.10
CA GLN A 14 -1.86 3.91 -6.58
C GLN A 14 -1.54 2.93 -5.43
N ILE A 15 -1.92 1.66 -5.60
CA ILE A 15 -1.50 0.58 -4.70
C ILE A 15 0.00 0.33 -4.88
N CYS A 16 0.76 0.55 -3.81
CA CYS A 16 2.21 0.34 -3.79
C CYS A 16 2.59 -1.04 -3.24
N ASN A 17 1.92 -1.53 -2.19
CA ASN A 17 2.11 -2.87 -1.65
C ASN A 17 0.79 -3.61 -1.50
N LYS A 18 0.82 -4.93 -1.68
CA LYS A 18 -0.27 -5.84 -1.33
C LYS A 18 0.24 -6.77 -0.24
N ILE A 19 -0.52 -6.93 0.82
CA ILE A 19 -0.17 -7.81 1.94
C ILE A 19 -1.27 -8.85 2.02
N ASP A 20 -0.92 -10.11 1.84
CA ASP A 20 -1.84 -11.20 2.08
C ASP A 20 -1.66 -11.65 3.53
N THR A 21 -2.76 -11.69 4.30
CA THR A 21 -2.77 -12.01 5.72
C THR A 21 -3.48 -13.33 6.01
N TYR A 22 -3.72 -14.18 4.99
CA TYR A 22 -4.39 -15.46 5.19
C TYR A 22 -3.58 -16.45 6.05
N SER A 23 -2.25 -16.39 5.97
CA SER A 23 -1.34 -17.22 6.78
C SER A 23 -0.21 -16.36 7.37
N THR A 24 1.05 -16.71 7.15
CA THR A 24 2.19 -15.84 7.42
C THR A 24 2.11 -14.61 6.51
N PRO A 25 1.97 -13.39 7.05
CA PRO A 25 1.83 -12.19 6.24
C PRO A 25 3.02 -11.99 5.32
N TRP A 26 2.75 -11.81 4.03
CA TRP A 26 3.79 -11.56 3.03
C TRP A 26 3.45 -10.37 2.16
N ILE A 27 4.49 -9.65 1.73
CA ILE A 27 4.36 -8.39 1.00
C ILE A 27 4.68 -8.61 -0.47
N GLN A 28 3.75 -8.23 -1.33
CA GLN A 28 3.93 -8.13 -2.77
C GLN A 28 4.05 -6.65 -3.17
N LYS A 29 5.24 -6.26 -3.64
CA LYS A 29 5.45 -4.90 -4.17
C LYS A 29 4.85 -4.78 -5.56
N SER A 30 4.10 -3.70 -5.79
CA SER A 30 3.46 -3.40 -7.09
C SER A 30 4.20 -2.32 -7.87
N CYS A 31 4.84 -1.37 -7.19
CA CYS A 31 5.58 -0.26 -7.80
C CYS A 31 6.65 0.29 -6.84
N ARG A 32 7.60 1.07 -7.36
CA ARG A 32 8.63 1.77 -6.58
C ARG A 32 8.14 3.15 -6.17
N CYS A 33 8.12 3.41 -4.87
CA CYS A 33 7.76 4.74 -4.36
C CYS A 33 8.97 5.69 -4.42
N PRO A 34 8.85 6.87 -5.04
CA PRO A 34 9.93 7.85 -5.02
C PRO A 34 10.18 8.32 -3.57
N GLN A 35 11.44 8.23 -3.13
CA GLN A 35 11.86 8.43 -1.73
C GLN A 35 11.46 9.79 -1.13
N ALA A 36 11.19 10.79 -1.97
CA ALA A 36 11.07 12.18 -1.57
C ALA A 36 9.66 12.65 -1.16
N LYS A 37 8.56 12.00 -1.57
CA LYS A 37 7.22 12.61 -1.44
C LYS A 37 6.13 11.75 -0.79
N SER A 38 6.25 10.42 -0.78
CA SER A 38 5.22 9.55 -0.19
C SER A 38 5.79 8.17 0.08
N LYS A 39 5.97 7.80 1.36
CA LYS A 39 6.39 6.43 1.71
C LYS A 39 5.18 5.51 1.60
N CYS A 40 5.31 4.38 0.91
CA CYS A 40 4.33 3.31 1.03
C CYS A 40 4.36 2.81 2.48
N SER A 41 3.19 2.74 3.12
CA SER A 41 3.13 2.17 4.46
C SER A 41 3.56 0.70 4.41
N LEU A 42 4.41 0.31 5.36
CA LEU A 42 4.82 -1.07 5.61
C LEU A 42 4.18 -1.61 6.90
N SER A 43 3.34 -0.82 7.57
CA SER A 43 2.66 -1.25 8.78
C SER A 43 1.72 -2.42 8.48
N LEU A 44 1.60 -3.39 9.38
CA LEU A 44 0.53 -4.40 9.32
C LEU A 44 -0.78 -3.89 9.93
N ASP A 45 -0.76 -2.71 10.56
CA ASP A 45 -1.96 -2.09 11.09
C ASP A 45 -2.87 -1.61 9.96
N PRO A 46 -4.09 -2.16 9.82
CA PRO A 46 -5.05 -1.67 8.84
C PRO A 46 -5.54 -0.24 9.14
N ASN A 47 -5.34 0.26 10.36
CA ASN A 47 -5.75 1.59 10.79
C ASN A 47 -4.64 2.64 10.63
N ASP A 48 -3.56 2.34 9.90
CA ASP A 48 -2.56 3.34 9.54
C ASP A 48 -3.12 4.46 8.64
N GLY A 49 -4.32 4.26 8.10
CA GLY A 49 -5.01 5.18 7.22
C GLY A 49 -4.47 5.18 5.80
N TYR A 50 -3.60 4.24 5.44
CA TYR A 50 -3.11 4.02 4.08
C TYR A 50 -3.48 2.62 3.56
N THR A 51 -4.37 1.94 4.27
CA THR A 51 -4.75 0.55 4.01
C THR A 51 -6.19 0.45 3.54
N ILE A 52 -6.39 -0.32 2.48
CA ILE A 52 -7.69 -0.82 2.04
C ILE A 52 -7.71 -2.31 2.35
N ILE A 53 -8.69 -2.78 3.13
CA ILE A 53 -8.86 -4.21 3.41
C ILE A 53 -9.88 -4.80 2.45
N GLU A 54 -9.53 -5.92 1.83
CA GLU A 54 -10.45 -6.75 1.07
C GLU A 54 -10.25 -8.21 1.46
N LYS A 55 -11.25 -8.80 2.13
CA LYS A 55 -11.16 -10.18 2.65
C LYS A 55 -9.89 -10.36 3.52
N ASN A 56 -8.97 -11.22 3.09
CA ASN A 56 -7.71 -11.52 3.78
C ASN A 56 -6.52 -10.77 3.18
N LYS A 57 -6.77 -9.68 2.45
CA LYS A 57 -5.75 -8.87 1.78
C LYS A 57 -5.81 -7.44 2.28
N GLN A 58 -4.65 -6.84 2.45
CA GLN A 58 -4.47 -5.43 2.72
C GLN A 58 -3.74 -4.78 1.54
N TYR A 59 -4.29 -3.72 0.98
CA TYR A 59 -3.67 -2.94 -0.07
C TYR A 59 -3.18 -1.61 0.50
N LYS A 60 -1.88 -1.37 0.37
CA LYS A 60 -1.25 -0.13 0.80
C LYS A 60 -1.21 0.84 -0.36
N VAL A 61 -1.68 2.06 -0.11
CA VAL A 61 -1.79 3.11 -1.12
C VAL A 61 -0.74 4.18 -0.86
N ILE A 62 -0.07 4.63 -1.92
CA ILE A 62 0.86 5.75 -1.86
C ILE A 62 0.07 7.08 -1.93
N GLY A 63 0.43 8.07 -1.12
CA GLY A 63 -0.16 9.41 -1.19
C GLY A 63 -0.82 9.84 0.11
N PHE A 64 -2.10 10.23 0.06
CA PHE A 64 -2.82 10.78 1.21
C PHE A 64 -3.57 9.71 2.00
N SER A 65 -3.68 9.93 3.31
CA SER A 65 -4.41 9.01 4.18
C SER A 65 -5.88 8.89 3.79
N LEU A 66 -6.32 7.67 3.48
CA LEU A 66 -7.70 7.28 3.19
C LEU A 66 -8.67 7.65 4.32
N LYS A 67 -8.17 7.76 5.56
CA LYS A 67 -8.96 8.22 6.72
C LYS A 67 -9.54 9.63 6.54
N LYS A 68 -9.01 10.44 5.61
CA LYS A 68 -9.55 11.78 5.34
C LYS A 68 -10.83 11.79 4.49
N ASN A 69 -11.19 10.69 3.82
CA ASN A 69 -12.36 10.65 2.91
C ASN A 69 -13.57 9.84 3.44
N LEU A 70 -13.47 9.20 4.61
CA LEU A 70 -14.58 8.46 5.24
C LEU A 70 -15.46 9.31 6.19
N LYS A 71 -15.22 10.63 6.28
CA LYS A 71 -16.09 11.59 6.99
C LYS A 71 -16.83 12.52 6.02
N LYS A 72 -17.44 11.98 4.97
CA LYS A 72 -18.36 12.73 4.11
C LYS A 72 -19.63 11.92 3.88
N PHE A 73 -20.40 11.76 4.95
CA PHE A 73 -21.85 11.55 4.89
C PHE A 73 -22.50 12.87 5.29
#